data_AF-A0A662TPS2-F1
#
_entry.id   AF-A0A662TPS2-F1
#
_cell.length_a   1.000
_cell.length_b   1.000
_cell.length_c   1.000
_cell.angle_alpha   90.00
_cell.angle_beta   90.00
_cell.angle_gamma   90.00
#
_symmetry.space_group_name_H-M   'P 1'
#
loop_
_entity.id
_entity.type
_entity.pdbx_description
1 polymer ?
#
loop_
_entity_poly.entity_id
_entity_poly.type
_entity_poly.pdbx_seq_one_letter_code
_entity_poly.pdbx_strand_id
1 'polypeptide(L)'
;MGMRAREPGLVLGRNYVETLILTYEQFQLLSPGLDIQEYIVVRLEELLCSIAYTSPHIKNIYHRKIWNILQEQYPDLPRPDLKSCFAYNRVKKWLDDNKKYVVETDLSLATMDTIQEYILKTAIQIIRTAVISTLMETGVIKLS
;
A
#
# COMPACT_ATOMS: atom_id res chain seq x y z
N MET A 1 -18.80 -3.85 44.17
CA MET A 1 -17.63 -3.96 43.27
C MET A 1 -18.15 -4.14 41.85
N GLY A 2 -18.13 -3.09 41.03
CA GLY A 2 -18.63 -3.13 39.66
C GLY A 2 -17.61 -3.79 38.74
N MET A 3 -17.99 -4.90 38.11
CA MET A 3 -17.19 -5.52 37.05
C MET A 3 -17.19 -4.58 35.85
N ARG A 4 -16.00 -4.09 35.46
CA ARG A 4 -15.82 -3.41 34.17
C ARG A 4 -16.12 -4.41 33.06
N ALA A 5 -17.09 -4.08 32.22
CA ALA A 5 -17.28 -4.75 30.94
C ALA A 5 -15.95 -4.68 30.18
N ARG A 6 -15.42 -5.84 29.80
CA ARG A 6 -14.27 -5.91 28.89
C ARG A 6 -14.73 -5.32 27.55
N GLU A 7 -14.06 -4.28 27.08
CA GLU A 7 -14.23 -3.80 25.71
C GLU A 7 -14.02 -4.99 24.76
N PRO A 8 -14.84 -5.15 23.71
CA PRO A 8 -14.62 -6.17 22.70
C PRO A 8 -13.35 -5.81 21.92
N GLY A 9 -12.22 -6.34 22.38
CA GLY A 9 -10.97 -6.27 21.65
C GLY A 9 -11.13 -6.97 20.30
N LEU A 10 -10.79 -6.26 19.23
CA LEU A 10 -10.76 -6.78 17.86
C LEU A 10 -9.62 -7.82 17.77
N VAL A 11 -9.89 -9.08 18.13
CA VAL A 11 -8.94 -10.19 18.01
C VAL A 11 -8.92 -10.66 16.54
N LEU A 12 -8.30 -9.87 15.66
CA LEU A 12 -8.04 -10.26 14.26
C LEU A 12 -6.57 -10.03 13.82
N GLY A 13 -5.68 -9.58 14.72
CA GLY A 13 -4.56 -8.73 14.30
C GLY A 13 -3.18 -9.34 14.00
N ARG A 14 -2.84 -10.59 14.39
CA ARG A 14 -1.49 -11.14 14.14
C ARG A 14 -1.42 -12.14 13.00
N ASN A 15 -2.15 -13.25 13.10
CA ASN A 15 -1.97 -14.37 12.18
C ASN A 15 -2.34 -14.03 10.72
N TYR A 16 -3.42 -13.26 10.48
CA TYR A 16 -3.85 -12.94 9.11
C TYR A 16 -2.96 -11.88 8.42
N VAL A 17 -2.51 -10.86 9.16
CA VAL A 17 -1.62 -9.80 8.65
C VAL A 17 -0.25 -10.37 8.34
N GLU A 18 0.32 -11.12 9.28
CA GLU A 18 1.61 -11.79 9.12
C GLU A 18 1.51 -12.82 7.99
N THR A 19 0.41 -13.59 7.89
CA THR A 19 0.18 -14.49 6.76
C THR A 19 0.13 -13.73 5.44
N LEU A 20 -0.58 -12.60 5.33
CA LEU A 20 -0.62 -11.82 4.08
C LEU A 20 0.76 -11.27 3.69
N ILE A 21 1.53 -10.79 4.67
CA ILE A 21 2.90 -10.28 4.44
C ILE A 21 3.83 -11.43 4.01
N LEU A 22 3.84 -12.54 4.74
CA LEU A 22 4.67 -13.71 4.43
C LEU A 22 4.26 -14.35 3.10
N THR A 23 2.95 -14.42 2.82
CA THR A 23 2.40 -14.86 1.55
C THR A 23 2.91 -13.97 0.43
N TYR A 24 2.86 -12.65 0.61
CA TYR A 24 3.41 -11.70 -0.36
C TYR A 24 4.92 -11.85 -0.56
N GLU A 25 5.71 -11.98 0.51
CA GLU A 25 7.17 -12.16 0.45
C GLU A 25 7.55 -13.47 -0.24
N GLN A 26 6.89 -14.58 0.10
CA GLN A 26 7.05 -15.85 -0.60
C GLN A 26 6.62 -15.75 -2.06
N PHE A 27 5.55 -15.00 -2.34
CA PHE A 27 5.10 -14.76 -3.70
C PHE A 27 6.16 -13.99 -4.51
N GLN A 28 6.80 -12.95 -3.97
CA GLN A 28 7.87 -12.24 -4.69
C GLN A 28 9.00 -13.16 -5.14
N LEU A 29 9.33 -14.19 -4.34
CA LEU A 29 10.38 -15.17 -4.66
C LEU A 29 9.98 -16.12 -5.80
N LEU A 30 8.68 -16.28 -6.08
CA LEU A 30 8.13 -17.25 -7.02
C LEU A 30 7.53 -16.60 -8.29
N SER A 31 7.63 -15.28 -8.45
CA SER A 31 7.12 -14.50 -9.60
C SER A 31 5.67 -14.82 -10.02
N PRO A 32 4.66 -14.65 -9.15
CA PRO A 32 3.28 -14.80 -9.55
C PRO A 32 2.87 -13.63 -10.46
N GLY A 33 1.87 -13.91 -11.29
CA GLY A 33 1.21 -12.94 -12.13
C GLY A 33 0.75 -11.72 -11.34
N LEU A 34 0.77 -10.57 -12.01
CA LEU A 34 0.51 -9.27 -11.42
C LEU A 34 -0.84 -9.16 -10.72
N ASP A 35 -1.85 -9.89 -11.21
CA ASP A 35 -3.19 -9.94 -10.62
C ASP A 35 -3.18 -10.41 -9.15
N ILE A 36 -2.31 -11.38 -8.82
CA ILE A 36 -2.17 -11.89 -7.45
C ILE A 36 -1.52 -10.83 -6.57
N GLN A 37 -0.52 -10.12 -7.08
CA GLN A 37 0.14 -9.05 -6.34
C GLN A 37 -0.80 -7.87 -6.09
N GLU A 38 -1.59 -7.47 -7.08
CA GLU A 38 -2.66 -6.47 -6.94
C GLU A 38 -3.66 -6.91 -5.89
N TYR A 39 -4.14 -8.16 -5.95
CA TYR A 39 -5.07 -8.72 -4.97
C TYR A 39 -4.52 -8.63 -3.53
N ILE A 40 -3.28 -9.06 -3.29
CA ILE A 40 -2.69 -9.03 -1.95
C ILE A 40 -2.54 -7.59 -1.45
N VAL A 41 -2.10 -6.67 -2.31
CA VAL A 41 -1.95 -5.26 -1.94
C VAL A 41 -3.29 -4.63 -1.56
N VAL A 42 -4.36 -4.92 -2.31
CA VAL A 42 -5.71 -4.45 -1.97
C VAL A 42 -6.15 -5.01 -0.61
N ARG A 43 -5.88 -6.28 -0.31
CA ARG A 43 -6.19 -6.87 1.02
C ARG A 43 -5.40 -6.24 2.16
N LEU A 44 -4.13 -5.95 1.94
CA LEU A 44 -3.29 -5.25 2.92
C LEU A 44 -3.82 -3.84 3.19
N GLU A 45 -4.25 -3.12 2.15
CA GLU A 45 -4.86 -1.80 2.28
C GLU A 45 -6.21 -1.85 3.01
N GLU A 46 -7.09 -2.81 2.69
CA GLU A 46 -8.35 -3.03 3.42
C GLU A 46 -8.13 -3.22 4.92
N LEU A 47 -7.12 -4.01 5.28
CA LEU A 47 -6.76 -4.26 6.66
C LEU A 47 -6.26 -2.99 7.35
N LEU A 48 -5.32 -2.28 6.72
CA LEU A 48 -4.84 -1.00 7.24
C LEU A 48 -5.99 0.00 7.45
N CYS A 49 -6.93 0.06 6.51
CA CYS A 49 -8.08 0.95 6.59
C CYS A 49 -9.07 0.56 7.69
N SER A 50 -9.22 -0.75 7.94
CA SER A 50 -9.99 -1.25 9.08
C SER A 50 -9.38 -0.84 10.42
N ILE A 51 -8.04 -0.86 10.53
CA ILE A 51 -7.34 -0.38 11.72
C ILE A 51 -7.49 1.14 11.82
N ALA A 52 -7.30 1.86 10.71
CA ALA A 52 -7.42 3.32 10.66
C ALA A 52 -8.83 3.83 11.00
N TYR A 53 -9.88 3.02 10.80
CA TYR A 53 -11.22 3.35 11.28
C TYR A 53 -11.28 3.50 12.80
N THR A 54 -10.59 2.63 13.54
CA THR A 54 -10.48 2.71 15.02
C THR A 54 -9.41 3.68 15.48
N SER A 55 -8.40 3.93 14.64
CA SER A 55 -7.24 4.78 14.93
C SER A 55 -6.98 5.76 13.78
N PRO A 56 -7.72 6.88 13.68
CA PRO A 56 -7.69 7.77 12.50
C PRO A 56 -6.31 8.36 12.16
N HIS A 57 -5.41 8.48 13.15
CA HIS A 57 -4.06 8.98 12.94
C HIS A 57 -3.22 8.07 12.01
N ILE A 58 -3.52 6.76 11.94
CA ILE A 58 -2.84 5.79 11.08
C ILE A 58 -3.03 6.15 9.61
N LYS A 59 -4.23 6.62 9.22
CA LYS A 59 -4.49 7.09 7.85
C LYS A 59 -3.55 8.23 7.46
N ASN A 60 -3.29 9.17 8.37
CA ASN A 60 -2.41 10.30 8.10
C ASN A 60 -0.96 9.85 7.91
N ILE A 61 -0.49 8.89 8.73
CA ILE A 61 0.84 8.29 8.58
C ILE A 61 0.93 7.59 7.22
N TYR A 62 -0.07 6.79 6.87
CA TYR A 62 -0.14 6.09 5.60
C TYR A 62 -0.07 7.02 4.39
N HIS A 63 -0.92 8.04 4.35
CA HIS A 63 -0.94 9.01 3.25
C HIS A 63 0.38 9.80 3.16
N ARG A 64 1.01 10.08 4.30
CA ARG A 64 2.34 10.70 4.34
C ARG A 64 3.41 9.78 3.77
N LYS A 65 3.38 8.47 4.08
CA LYS A 65 4.32 7.49 3.51
C LYS A 65 4.17 7.39 1.99
N ILE A 66 2.94 7.31 1.48
CA ILE A 66 2.69 7.33 0.02
C ILE A 66 3.29 8.59 -0.60
N TRP A 67 3.01 9.76 0.00
CA TRP A 67 3.53 11.01 -0.52
C TRP A 67 5.06 11.06 -0.52
N ASN A 68 5.71 10.63 0.55
CA ASN A 68 7.17 10.62 0.63
C ASN A 68 7.79 9.73 -0.47
N ILE A 69 7.22 8.54 -0.71
CA ILE A 69 7.70 7.65 -1.78
C ILE A 69 7.52 8.31 -3.15
N LEU A 70 6.35 8.88 -3.41
CA LEU A 70 6.07 9.56 -4.69
C LEU A 70 6.95 10.78 -4.91
N GLN A 71 7.22 11.57 -3.86
CA GLN A 71 8.08 12.75 -3.95
C GLN A 71 9.54 12.38 -4.18
N GLU A 72 10.00 11.25 -3.63
CA GLU A 72 11.35 10.74 -3.86
C GLU A 72 11.53 10.23 -5.30
N GLN A 73 10.54 9.51 -5.83
CA GLN A 73 10.58 8.94 -7.19
C GLN A 73 10.25 9.96 -8.28
N TYR A 74 9.32 10.88 -8.00
CA TYR A 74 8.76 11.82 -8.97
C TYR A 74 8.64 13.23 -8.37
N PRO A 75 9.78 13.90 -8.07
CA PRO A 75 9.79 15.17 -7.32
C PRO A 75 9.06 16.31 -8.03
N ASP A 76 8.99 16.28 -9.36
CA ASP A 76 8.39 17.34 -10.18
C ASP A 76 6.87 17.15 -10.37
N LEU A 77 6.29 16.02 -9.94
CA LEU A 77 4.88 15.73 -10.11
C LEU A 77 4.03 16.21 -8.93
N PRO A 78 2.78 16.67 -9.17
CA PRO A 78 1.91 17.18 -8.12
C PRO A 78 1.40 16.08 -7.21
N ARG A 79 1.17 16.40 -5.93
CA ARG A 79 0.64 15.46 -4.94
C ARG A 79 -0.71 14.85 -5.36
N PRO A 80 -0.89 13.52 -5.28
CA PRO A 80 -2.18 12.87 -5.56
C PRO A 80 -3.26 13.21 -4.52
N ASP A 81 -4.52 13.24 -4.97
CA ASP A 81 -5.70 13.44 -4.11
C ASP A 81 -6.10 12.15 -3.38
N LEU A 82 -5.55 11.95 -2.17
CA LEU A 82 -5.82 10.81 -1.29
C LEU A 82 -6.89 11.16 -0.23
N LYS A 83 -8.15 11.29 -0.65
CA LYS A 83 -9.28 11.58 0.29
C LYS A 83 -9.72 10.35 1.08
N SER A 84 -9.82 9.20 0.43
CA SER A 84 -10.15 7.90 1.04
C SER A 84 -8.93 7.27 1.67
N CYS A 85 -9.13 6.34 2.62
CA CYS A 85 -8.04 5.47 3.08
C CYS A 85 -7.61 4.51 1.96
N PHE A 86 -8.54 4.04 1.13
CA PHE A 86 -8.23 3.28 -0.09
C PHE A 86 -7.51 4.18 -1.10
N ALA A 87 -6.20 4.01 -1.22
CA ALA A 87 -5.29 4.80 -2.02
C ALA A 87 -4.81 4.05 -3.27
N TYR A 88 -4.90 2.71 -3.34
CA TYR A 88 -4.38 1.93 -4.48
C TYR A 88 -4.88 2.45 -5.83
N ASN A 89 -6.20 2.49 -6.04
CA ASN A 89 -6.78 2.97 -7.30
C ASN A 89 -6.47 4.45 -7.59
N ARG A 90 -6.27 5.26 -6.54
CA ARG A 90 -5.92 6.68 -6.68
C ARG A 90 -4.47 6.84 -7.16
N VAL A 91 -3.55 6.07 -6.59
CA VAL A 91 -2.14 6.06 -6.98
C VAL A 91 -1.99 5.48 -8.39
N LYS A 92 -2.64 4.35 -8.70
CA LYS A 92 -2.65 3.75 -10.04
C LYS A 92 -3.14 4.74 -11.10
N LYS A 93 -4.27 5.40 -10.84
CA LYS A 93 -4.81 6.42 -11.74
C LYS A 93 -3.85 7.61 -11.88
N TRP A 94 -3.30 8.10 -10.77
CA TRP A 94 -2.37 9.22 -10.81
C TRP A 94 -1.11 8.89 -11.62
N LEU A 95 -0.58 7.67 -11.52
CA LEU A 95 0.53 7.21 -12.35
C LEU A 95 0.16 7.13 -13.83
N ASP A 96 -1.04 6.64 -14.17
CA ASP A 96 -1.51 6.60 -15.56
C ASP A 96 -1.76 8.01 -16.15
N ASP A 97 -2.34 8.93 -15.35
CA ASP A 97 -2.54 10.33 -15.72
C ASP A 97 -1.19 11.04 -15.99
N ASN A 98 -0.12 10.63 -15.30
CA ASN A 98 1.24 11.16 -15.45
C ASN A 98 2.20 10.23 -16.21
N LYS A 99 1.68 9.23 -16.94
CA LYS A 99 2.49 8.13 -17.50
C LYS A 99 3.66 8.57 -18.38
N LYS A 100 3.55 9.71 -19.07
CA LYS A 100 4.64 10.24 -19.90
C LYS A 100 5.89 10.48 -19.06
N TYR A 101 5.74 11.22 -17.96
CA TYR A 101 6.82 11.51 -17.02
C TYR A 101 7.33 10.24 -16.35
N VAL A 102 6.42 9.40 -15.88
CA VAL A 102 6.74 8.14 -15.18
C VAL A 102 7.61 7.22 -16.05
N VAL A 103 7.27 7.08 -17.33
CA VAL A 103 8.02 6.24 -18.29
C VAL A 103 9.35 6.89 -18.69
N GLU A 104 9.38 8.21 -18.85
CA GLU A 104 10.62 8.96 -19.15
C GLU A 104 11.67 8.85 -18.05
N THR A 105 11.25 8.76 -16.78
CA THR A 105 12.17 8.58 -15.64
C THR A 105 12.87 7.22 -15.62
N ASP A 106 12.33 6.17 -16.26
CA ASP A 106 12.76 4.81 -15.92
C ASP A 106 12.98 3.83 -17.08
N LEU A 107 12.73 4.12 -18.38
CA LEU A 107 13.20 3.27 -19.50
C LEU A 107 13.05 3.89 -20.90
N SER A 108 14.05 3.65 -21.76
CA SER A 108 14.16 4.11 -23.15
C SER A 108 13.41 3.27 -24.21
N LEU A 109 12.66 2.22 -23.85
CA LEU A 109 12.08 1.27 -24.83
C LEU A 109 10.80 0.55 -24.32
N ALA A 110 9.70 1.26 -24.06
CA ALA A 110 8.44 0.65 -23.61
C ALA A 110 7.32 0.72 -24.67
N THR A 111 6.72 -0.43 -25.02
CA THR A 111 5.43 -0.52 -25.74
C THR A 111 4.26 -0.20 -24.80
N MET A 112 3.08 0.14 -25.32
CA MET A 112 1.91 0.50 -24.48
C MET A 112 1.53 -0.58 -23.44
N ASP A 113 1.69 -1.87 -23.77
CA ASP A 113 1.43 -2.97 -22.84
C ASP A 113 2.44 -3.00 -21.70
N THR A 114 3.73 -2.76 -22.00
CA THR A 114 4.76 -2.66 -20.96
C THR A 114 4.58 -1.44 -20.06
N ILE A 115 3.97 -0.36 -20.56
CA ILE A 115 3.68 0.84 -19.76
C ILE A 115 2.58 0.54 -18.74
N GLN A 116 1.49 -0.12 -19.14
CA GLN A 116 0.41 -0.46 -18.21
C GLN A 116 0.86 -1.47 -17.15
N GLU A 117 1.63 -2.49 -17.57
CA GLU A 117 2.26 -3.42 -16.65
C GLU A 117 3.20 -2.72 -15.67
N TYR A 118 4.01 -1.77 -16.15
CA TYR A 118 4.90 -0.97 -15.32
C TYR A 118 4.11 -0.11 -14.31
N ILE A 119 3.10 0.64 -14.75
CA ILE A 119 2.24 1.45 -13.87
C ILE A 119 1.63 0.58 -12.76
N LEU A 120 1.16 -0.61 -13.12
CA LEU A 120 0.58 -1.54 -12.16
C LEU A 120 1.61 -2.01 -11.13
N LYS A 121 2.80 -2.43 -11.58
CA LYS A 121 3.92 -2.83 -10.70
C LYS A 121 4.31 -1.71 -9.74
N THR A 122 4.46 -0.50 -10.26
CA THR A 122 4.83 0.69 -9.48
C THR A 122 3.77 1.03 -8.45
N ALA A 123 2.48 1.01 -8.84
CA ALA A 123 1.37 1.24 -7.89
C ALA A 123 1.36 0.19 -6.76
N ILE A 124 1.51 -1.09 -7.11
CA ILE A 124 1.59 -2.20 -6.15
C ILE A 124 2.75 -1.98 -5.17
N GLN A 125 3.94 -1.66 -5.68
CA GLN A 125 5.14 -1.45 -4.87
C GLN A 125 4.97 -0.28 -3.90
N ILE A 126 4.48 0.88 -4.36
CA ILE A 126 4.29 2.07 -3.53
C ILE A 126 3.32 1.77 -2.38
N ILE A 127 2.14 1.21 -2.71
CA ILE A 127 1.09 0.97 -1.73
C ILE A 127 1.54 -0.06 -0.71
N ARG A 128 2.11 -1.19 -1.15
CA ARG A 128 2.69 -2.20 -0.26
C ARG A 128 3.68 -1.57 0.71
N THR A 129 4.64 -0.82 0.18
CA THR A 129 5.73 -0.25 0.99
C THR A 129 5.17 0.72 2.03
N ALA A 130 4.19 1.54 1.63
CA ALA A 130 3.52 2.46 2.53
C ALA A 130 2.69 1.72 3.60
N VAL A 131 1.96 0.66 3.25
CA VAL A 131 1.17 -0.14 4.21
C VAL A 131 2.11 -0.80 5.23
N ILE A 132 3.10 -1.58 4.79
CA ILE A 132 4.03 -2.30 5.68
C ILE A 132 4.76 -1.31 6.59
N SER A 133 5.31 -0.22 6.02
CA SER A 133 6.00 0.80 6.81
C SER A 133 5.09 1.45 7.85
N THR A 134 3.81 1.69 7.51
CA THR A 134 2.85 2.26 8.47
C THR A 134 2.54 1.27 9.58
N LEU A 135 2.30 0.00 9.26
CA LEU A 135 2.01 -1.03 10.26
C LEU A 135 3.20 -1.27 11.20
N MET A 136 4.44 -1.18 10.70
CA MET A 136 5.65 -1.26 11.51
C MET A 136 5.83 -0.03 12.40
N GLU A 137 5.72 1.18 11.84
CA GLU A 137 5.89 2.44 12.59
C GLU A 137 4.86 2.60 13.72
N THR A 138 3.63 2.12 13.49
CA THR A 138 2.55 2.14 14.48
C THR A 138 2.61 0.98 15.47
N GLY A 139 3.54 0.03 15.29
CA GLY A 139 3.70 -1.13 16.15
C GLY A 139 2.59 -2.17 16.05
N VAL A 140 1.73 -2.09 15.02
CA VAL A 140 0.69 -3.09 14.73
C VAL A 140 1.32 -4.43 14.38
N ILE A 141 2.37 -4.41 13.57
CA ILE A 141 3.22 -5.57 13.29
C ILE A 141 4.62 -5.34 13.86
N LYS A 142 5.26 -6.43 14.29
CA LYS A 142 6.68 -6.44 14.64
C LYS A 142 7.32 -7.56 13.83
N LEU A 143 8.09 -7.21 12.82
CA LEU A 143 8.95 -8.18 12.15
C LEU A 143 10.10 -8.48 13.13
N SER A 144 10.09 -9.69 13.67
CA SER A 144 11.13 -10.23 14.57
C SER A 144 12.31 -10.75 13.80
#